data_AF-A0A938NFD6-F1
#
_entry.id   AF-A0A938NFD6-F1
#
_cell.length_a   1.000
_cell.length_b   1.000
_cell.length_c   1.000
_cell.angle_alpha   90.00
_cell.angle_beta   90.00
_cell.angle_gamma   90.00
#
_symmetry.space_group_name_H-M   'P 1'
#
loop_
_entity.id
_entity.type
_entity.pdbx_description
1 polymer ?
#
loop_
_entity_poly.entity_id
_entity_poly.type
_entity_poly.pdbx_seq_one_letter_code
_entity_poly.pdbx_strand_id
1 'polypeptide(L)'
;MMDLLGDMGLSATGVQSQDLYLGLDVFKGFGEREGYAQLCGNLVDGSGKPVFPAYRVFTYGGKKLGVLGVTDPRLQHGVEKLPEGFKFADPAPVIAEGVRALRE
;
A
#
# COMPACT_ATOMS: atom_id res chain seq x y z
N MET A 1 6.86 -16.81 -3.01
CA MET A 1 7.56 -15.78 -2.21
C MET A 1 6.59 -15.00 -1.37
N MET A 2 5.52 -14.42 -1.94
CA MET A 2 4.49 -13.71 -1.15
C MET A 2 3.79 -14.61 -0.11
N ASP A 3 3.51 -15.87 -0.47
CA ASP A 3 2.87 -16.84 0.44
C ASP A 3 3.74 -17.15 1.66
N LEU A 4 5.06 -17.27 1.44
CA LEU A 4 6.03 -17.43 2.51
C LEU A 4 6.04 -16.22 3.47
N LEU A 5 5.78 -15.01 2.98
CA LEU A 5 5.70 -13.83 3.85
C LEU A 5 4.46 -13.89 4.75
N GLY A 6 3.34 -14.39 4.23
CA GLY A 6 2.15 -14.71 5.00
C GLY A 6 2.47 -15.71 6.12
N ASP A 7 3.08 -16.84 5.77
CA ASP A 7 3.48 -17.89 6.72
C ASP A 7 4.47 -17.40 7.78
N MET A 8 5.32 -16.42 7.44
CA MET A 8 6.25 -15.78 8.38
C MET A 8 5.57 -14.79 9.35
N GLY A 9 4.26 -14.58 9.23
CA GLY A 9 3.48 -13.68 10.09
C GLY A 9 3.57 -12.21 9.67
N LEU A 10 3.78 -11.92 8.38
CA LEU A 10 3.73 -10.56 7.87
C LEU A 10 2.37 -9.93 8.16
N SER A 11 2.36 -8.75 8.78
CA SER A 11 1.12 -8.06 9.14
C SER A 11 0.73 -6.97 8.13
N ALA A 12 1.72 -6.33 7.51
CA ALA A 12 1.54 -5.37 6.44
C ALA A 12 2.80 -5.22 5.59
N THR A 13 2.62 -4.80 4.34
CA THR A 13 3.69 -4.37 3.42
C THR A 13 3.33 -3.02 2.81
N GLY A 14 4.35 -2.23 2.46
CA GLY A 14 4.18 -1.06 1.61
C GLY A 14 4.22 -1.47 0.14
N VAL A 15 3.28 -1.00 -0.67
CA VAL A 15 3.30 -1.29 -2.11
C VAL A 15 4.48 -0.56 -2.75
N GLN A 16 5.23 -1.25 -3.59
CA GLN A 16 6.30 -0.70 -4.43
C GLN A 16 5.98 -0.93 -5.92
N SER A 17 6.73 -0.29 -6.82
CA SER A 17 6.52 -0.47 -8.26
C SER A 17 6.76 -1.92 -8.71
N GLN A 18 7.75 -2.59 -8.11
CA GLN A 18 8.13 -3.97 -8.45
C GLN A 18 7.04 -4.99 -8.10
N ASP A 19 6.26 -4.72 -7.05
CA ASP A 19 5.14 -5.58 -6.63
C ASP A 19 4.08 -5.70 -7.73
N LEU A 20 3.95 -4.66 -8.56
CA LEU A 20 2.94 -4.54 -9.60
C LEU A 20 3.39 -5.12 -10.94
N TYR A 21 4.59 -5.70 -11.02
CA TYR A 21 5.14 -6.28 -12.25
C TYR A 21 4.25 -7.39 -12.85
N LEU A 22 3.59 -8.17 -11.99
CA LEU A 22 2.65 -9.22 -12.42
C LEU A 22 1.24 -8.69 -12.71
N GLY A 23 0.98 -7.41 -12.45
CA GLY A 23 -0.33 -6.77 -12.55
C GLY A 23 -0.97 -6.53 -11.18
N LEU A 24 -1.83 -5.50 -11.13
CA LEU A 24 -2.45 -5.04 -9.89
C LEU A 24 -3.32 -6.11 -9.22
N ASP A 25 -4.14 -6.81 -9.99
CA ASP A 25 -5.08 -7.80 -9.44
C ASP A 25 -4.36 -9.03 -8.88
N VAL A 26 -3.29 -9.47 -9.56
CA VAL A 26 -2.43 -10.54 -9.06
C VAL A 26 -1.82 -10.14 -7.72
N PHE A 27 -1.32 -8.91 -7.61
CA PHE A 27 -0.76 -8.43 -6.36
C PHE A 27 -1.80 -8.35 -5.24
N LYS A 28 -2.99 -7.78 -5.49
CA LYS A 28 -4.09 -7.73 -4.52
C LYS A 28 -4.47 -9.11 -4.00
N GLY A 29 -4.51 -10.10 -4.89
CA GLY A 29 -4.83 -11.49 -4.53
C GLY A 29 -3.89 -12.09 -3.48
N PHE A 30 -2.60 -11.69 -3.44
CA PHE A 30 -1.69 -12.16 -2.39
C PHE A 30 -2.07 -11.63 -1.00
N GLY A 31 -2.36 -10.33 -0.87
CA GLY A 31 -2.75 -9.76 0.42
C GLY A 31 -4.07 -10.34 0.95
N GLU A 32 -5.03 -10.55 0.05
CA GLU A 32 -6.32 -11.17 0.40
C GLU A 32 -6.18 -12.63 0.83
N ARG A 33 -5.33 -13.40 0.13
CA ARG A 33 -5.12 -14.82 0.43
C ARG A 33 -4.33 -15.03 1.72
N GLU A 34 -3.27 -14.25 1.93
CA GLU A 34 -2.33 -14.44 3.03
C GLU A 34 -2.68 -13.62 4.28
N GLY A 35 -3.65 -12.71 4.19
CA GLY A 35 -4.19 -11.96 5.34
C GLY A 35 -3.37 -10.75 5.81
N TYR A 36 -2.31 -10.38 5.10
CA TYR A 36 -1.51 -9.18 5.39
C TYR A 36 -2.06 -7.95 4.65
N ALA A 37 -1.91 -6.75 5.25
CA ALA A 37 -2.35 -5.52 4.59
C ALA A 37 -1.34 -5.01 3.56
N GLN A 38 -1.82 -4.61 2.38
CA GLN A 38 -1.02 -3.89 1.39
C GLN A 38 -1.32 -2.40 1.51
N LEU A 39 -0.31 -1.61 1.89
CA LEU A 39 -0.45 -0.19 2.22
C LEU A 39 0.16 0.70 1.15
N CYS A 40 -0.64 1.59 0.58
CA CYS A 40 -0.17 2.65 -0.31
C CYS A 40 -1.26 3.70 -0.47
N GLY A 41 -1.09 4.85 0.19
CA GLY A 41 -2.10 5.90 0.13
C GLY A 41 -2.01 6.78 -1.11
N ASN A 42 -0.91 6.71 -1.88
CA ASN A 42 -0.70 7.56 -3.05
C ASN A 42 -0.77 6.83 -4.39
N LEU A 43 -1.05 5.53 -4.44
CA LEU A 43 -1.48 4.88 -5.69
C LEU A 43 -2.97 5.12 -5.89
N VAL A 44 -3.32 5.87 -6.91
CA VAL A 44 -4.70 6.26 -7.23
C VAL A 44 -5.12 5.72 -8.60
N ASP A 45 -6.41 5.46 -8.75
CA ASP A 45 -7.02 5.14 -10.05
C ASP A 45 -7.23 6.39 -10.91
N GLY A 46 -7.79 6.22 -12.11
CA GLY A 46 -8.08 7.32 -13.03
C GLY A 46 -9.07 8.36 -12.50
N SER A 47 -9.83 8.06 -11.45
CA SER A 47 -10.72 9.00 -10.77
C SER A 47 -10.05 9.76 -9.62
N GLY A 48 -8.81 9.39 -9.29
CA GLY A 48 -8.07 9.91 -8.15
C GLY A 48 -8.37 9.19 -6.83
N LYS A 49 -9.10 8.06 -6.86
CA LYS A 49 -9.42 7.29 -5.65
C LYS A 49 -8.25 6.38 -5.27
N PRO A 50 -7.89 6.28 -3.97
CA PRO A 50 -6.86 5.35 -3.51
C PRO A 50 -7.20 3.90 -3.84
N VAL A 51 -6.21 3.17 -4.35
CA VAL A 51 -6.32 1.76 -4.73
C VAL A 51 -6.14 0.83 -3.53
N PHE A 52 -5.32 1.25 -2.56
CA PHE A 52 -5.00 0.54 -1.33
C PHE A 52 -5.29 1.43 -0.12
N PRO A 53 -5.48 0.84 1.09
CA PRO A 53 -5.50 1.62 2.32
C PRO A 53 -4.18 2.38 2.52
N ALA A 54 -4.27 3.62 2.99
CA ALA A 54 -3.09 4.45 3.24
C ALA A 54 -2.30 4.00 4.48
N TYR A 55 -3.00 3.48 5.49
CA TYR A 55 -2.40 3.08 6.76
C TYR A 55 -3.15 1.92 7.42
N ARG A 56 -2.53 1.32 8.43
CA ARG A 56 -3.14 0.36 9.36
C ARG A 56 -2.68 0.66 10.79
N VAL A 57 -3.58 0.49 11.75
CA VAL A 57 -3.26 0.60 13.19
C VAL A 57 -3.16 -0.79 13.79
N PHE A 58 -2.06 -1.03 14.49
CA PHE A 58 -1.83 -2.23 15.27
C PHE A 58 -1.90 -1.91 16.76
N THR A 59 -2.26 -2.88 17.58
CA THR A 59 -2.17 -2.76 19.04
C THR A 59 -1.16 -3.78 19.56
N TYR A 60 -0.12 -3.32 20.25
CA TYR A 60 0.92 -4.16 20.83
C TYR A 60 1.23 -3.70 22.25
N GLY A 61 1.12 -4.60 23.23
CA GLY A 61 1.36 -4.28 24.65
C GLY A 61 0.49 -3.12 25.17
N GLY A 62 -0.76 -3.00 24.70
CA GLY A 62 -1.67 -1.91 25.07
C GLY A 62 -1.36 -0.56 24.41
N LYS A 63 -0.39 -0.49 23.49
CA LYS A 63 -0.07 0.73 22.72
C LYS A 63 -0.55 0.58 21.29
N LYS A 64 -1.07 1.68 20.72
CA LYS A 64 -1.41 1.77 19.29
C LYS A 64 -0.18 2.16 18.47
N LEU A 65 0.05 1.47 17.36
CA LEU A 65 1.08 1.77 16.38
C LEU A 65 0.43 1.96 15.01
N GLY A 66 0.50 3.17 14.46
CA GLY A 66 0.09 3.44 13.09
C GLY A 66 1.23 3.19 12.11
N VAL A 67 0.96 2.45 11.03
CA VAL A 67 1.88 2.24 9.91
C VAL A 67 1.25 2.84 8.66
N LEU A 68 1.90 3.83 8.06
CA LEU A 68 1.48 4.50 6.83
C LEU A 68 2.38 4.09 5.67
N GLY A 69 1.79 3.74 4.54
CA GLY A 69 2.50 3.33 3.32
C GLY A 69 2.34 4.34 2.20
N VAL A 70 3.46 4.71 1.57
CA VAL A 70 3.51 5.50 0.33
C VAL A 70 4.63 4.97 -0.56
N THR A 71 4.51 5.21 -1.86
CA THR A 71 5.50 4.84 -2.87
C THR A 71 6.07 6.09 -3.51
N ASP A 72 7.37 6.08 -3.84
CA ASP A 72 7.99 7.18 -4.57
C ASP A 72 7.40 7.31 -5.99
N PRO A 73 6.75 8.44 -6.34
CA PRO A 73 6.13 8.61 -7.66
C PRO A 73 7.12 8.54 -8.82
N ARG A 74 8.41 8.80 -8.57
CA ARG A 74 9.46 8.69 -9.59
C ARG A 74 9.61 7.26 -10.10
N LEU A 75 9.14 6.26 -9.35
CA LEU A 75 9.18 4.85 -9.72
C LEU A 75 7.99 4.41 -10.59
N GLN A 76 7.10 5.32 -10.99
CA GLN A 76 5.95 5.03 -11.88
C GLN A 76 6.36 4.29 -13.16
N HIS A 77 7.52 4.63 -13.73
CA HIS A 77 8.04 4.00 -14.95
C HIS A 77 8.32 2.50 -14.80
N GLY A 78 8.49 2.01 -13.57
CA GLY A 78 8.68 0.58 -13.30
C GLY A 78 7.38 -0.24 -13.35
N VAL A 79 6.25 0.39 -13.68
CA VAL A 79 4.93 -0.27 -13.65
C VAL A 79 4.24 -0.21 -15.01
N GLU A 80 4.56 -1.18 -15.85
CA GLU A 80 4.06 -1.24 -17.23
C GLU A 80 2.63 -1.81 -17.35
N LYS A 81 2.15 -2.53 -16.32
CA LYS A 81 0.88 -3.27 -16.34
C LYS A 81 -0.26 -2.62 -15.55
N LEU A 82 -0.11 -1.37 -15.16
CA LEU A 82 -1.22 -0.65 -14.53
C LEU A 82 -2.29 -0.29 -15.58
N PRO A 83 -3.58 -0.33 -15.21
CA PRO A 83 -4.63 0.18 -16.09
C PRO A 83 -4.42 1.67 -16.40
N GLU A 84 -4.96 2.12 -17.52
CA GLU A 84 -4.87 3.53 -17.92
C GLU A 84 -5.43 4.46 -16.83
N GLY A 85 -4.73 5.58 -16.60
CA GLY A 85 -5.10 6.57 -15.58
C GLY A 85 -4.60 6.27 -14.16
N PHE A 86 -4.13 5.05 -13.88
CA PHE A 86 -3.55 4.71 -12.59
C PHE A 86 -2.16 5.32 -12.44
N LYS A 87 -1.88 5.90 -11.27
CA LYS A 87 -0.58 6.52 -10.99
C LYS A 87 -0.26 6.63 -9.52
N PHE A 88 1.03 6.71 -9.21
CA PHE A 88 1.49 7.25 -7.95
C PHE A 88 1.40 8.78 -7.97
N ALA A 89 0.51 9.35 -7.14
CA ALA A 89 0.38 10.78 -6.91
C ALA A 89 1.45 11.29 -5.93
N ASP A 90 1.59 12.62 -5.79
CA ASP A 90 2.42 13.23 -4.74
C ASP A 90 2.03 12.65 -3.36
N PRO A 91 2.97 12.03 -2.62
CA PRO A 91 2.66 11.42 -1.33
C PRO A 91 2.50 12.44 -0.20
N ALA A 92 2.95 13.70 -0.37
CA ALA A 92 2.94 14.67 0.73
C ALA A 92 1.56 14.92 1.37
N PRO A 93 0.46 15.08 0.60
CA PRO A 93 -0.88 15.23 1.18
C PRO A 93 -1.32 14.00 1.99
N VAL A 94 -1.05 12.80 1.48
CA VAL A 94 -1.40 11.52 2.11
C VAL A 94 -0.63 11.34 3.43
N ILE A 95 0.66 11.70 3.44
CA ILE A 95 1.48 11.65 4.66
C ILE A 95 0.92 12.61 5.71
N ALA A 96 0.62 13.86 5.32
CA ALA A 96 0.11 14.87 6.24
C ALA A 96 -1.25 14.44 6.84
N GLU A 97 -2.18 13.97 6.00
CA GLU A 97 -3.49 13.50 6.45
C GLU A 97 -3.36 12.26 7.35
N GLY A 98 -2.55 11.28 6.95
CA GLY A 98 -2.37 10.06 7.72
C GLY A 98 -1.69 10.30 9.07
N VAL A 99 -0.70 11.20 9.15
CA VAL A 99 -0.10 11.59 10.44
C VAL A 99 -1.13 12.27 11.35
N ARG A 100 -2.01 13.11 10.80
CA ARG A 100 -3.10 13.72 11.57
C ARG A 100 -4.05 12.64 12.10
N ALA A 101 -4.55 11.76 11.22
CA ALA A 101 -5.50 10.71 11.57
C ALA A 101 -4.95 9.69 12.59
N LEU A 102 -3.65 9.40 12.54
CA LEU A 102 -2.99 8.43 13.44
C LEU A 102 -2.66 9.00 14.83
N ARG A 103 -2.79 10.32 15.04
CA ARG A 103 -2.54 10.99 16.32
C ARG A 103 -3.79 11.15 17.19
N GLU A 104 -4.97 10.93 16.61
CA GLU A 104 -6.28 10.94 17.29
C GLU A 104 -6.57 9.58 17.96
#